data_AF-V4Y0W4-F1
#
_entry.id   AF-V4Y0W4-F1
#
_cell.length_a   1.000
_cell.length_b   1.000
_cell.length_c   1.000
_cell.angle_alpha   90.00
_cell.angle_beta   90.00
_cell.angle_gamma   90.00
#
_symmetry.space_group_name_H-M   'P 1'
#
loop_
_entity.id
_entity.type
_entity.pdbx_description
1 polymer ?
#
loop_
_entity_poly.entity_id
_entity_poly.type
_entity_poly.pdbx_seq_one_letter_code
_entity_poly.pdbx_strand_id
1 'polypeptide(L)' 'MTEHATFGGGCFWCVEAAFERVRGVEETVSGYAGGHTENPTYQQVCSGTTGHA' A
#
# COMPACT_ATOMS: atom_id res chain seq x y z
N MET A 1 7.34 -1.57 21.28
CA MET A 1 5.94 -1.73 20.86
C MET A 1 5.80 -0.88 19.63
N THR A 2 5.42 -1.48 18.51
CA THR A 2 5.28 -0.81 17.22
C THR A 2 3.82 -0.54 16.93
N GLU A 3 3.56 0.48 16.15
CA GLU A 3 2.22 0.85 15.70
C GLU A 3 2.17 0.78 14.16
N HIS A 4 1.00 0.47 13.62
CA HIS A 4 0.78 0.36 12.17
C HIS A 4 -0.01 1.56 11.64
N ALA A 5 0.40 2.04 10.48
CA ALA A 5 -0.31 3.06 9.71
C ALA A 5 -0.36 2.68 8.23
N THR A 6 -1.48 2.96 7.57
CA THR A 6 -1.70 2.70 6.15
C THR A 6 -1.82 4.01 5.39
N PHE A 7 -1.12 4.15 4.27
CA PHE A 7 -1.10 5.36 3.45
C PHE A 7 -1.47 5.05 2.00
N GLY A 8 -2.41 5.82 1.44
CA GLY A 8 -2.73 5.81 0.00
C GLY A 8 -2.22 7.10 -0.64
N GLY A 9 -1.19 7.01 -1.50
CA GLY A 9 -0.43 8.19 -1.96
C GLY A 9 0.10 8.10 -3.39
N GLY A 10 -0.55 7.35 -4.28
CA GLY A 10 -0.09 7.11 -5.66
C GLY A 10 0.68 5.80 -5.78
N CYS A 11 1.74 5.76 -6.60
CA CYS A 11 2.52 4.55 -6.81
C CYS A 11 3.23 4.12 -5.51
N PHE A 12 2.87 2.94 -4.98
CA PHE A 12 3.43 2.46 -3.72
C PHE A 12 4.94 2.29 -3.75
N TRP A 13 5.58 2.03 -4.90
CA TRP A 13 7.04 1.92 -4.98
C TRP A 13 7.76 3.21 -4.55
N CYS A 14 7.20 4.36 -4.90
CA CYS A 14 7.77 5.65 -4.51
C CYS A 14 7.53 5.93 -3.03
N VAL A 15 6.34 5.56 -2.52
CA VAL A 15 5.92 5.81 -1.14
C VAL A 15 6.69 4.91 -0.16
N GLU A 16 6.75 3.61 -0.45
CA GLU A 16 7.51 2.61 0.30
C GLU A 16 8.96 3.03 0.44
N ALA A 17 9.65 3.29 -0.68
CA ALA A 17 11.05 3.72 -0.67
C ALA A 17 11.27 5.03 0.11
N ALA A 18 10.28 5.93 0.17
CA ALA A 18 10.37 7.12 0.99
C ALA A 18 10.31 6.79 2.49
N PHE A 19 9.40 5.91 2.90
CA PHE A 19 9.22 5.52 4.30
C PHE A 19 10.34 4.62 4.83
N GLU A 20 10.95 3.76 3.99
CA GLU A 20 12.12 2.96 4.36
C GLU A 20 13.29 3.80 4.88
N ARG A 21 13.36 5.08 4.50
CA ARG A 21 14.42 6.02 4.91
C ARG A 21 14.05 6.86 6.13
N VAL A 22 12.81 6.75 6.64
CA VAL A 22 12.34 7.54 7.78
C VAL A 22 12.83 6.91 9.08
N ARG A 23 13.52 7.70 9.90
CA ARG A 23 14.03 7.23 11.20
C ARG A 23 12.87 6.83 12.11
N GLY A 24 12.90 5.60 12.60
CA GLY A 24 11.86 5.04 13.47
C GLY A 24 10.80 4.22 12.73
N VAL A 25 10.84 4.16 11.39
CA VAL A 25 10.10 3.15 10.64
C VAL A 25 10.89 1.85 10.71
N GLU A 26 10.25 0.79 11.22
CA GLU A 26 10.86 -0.54 11.32
C GLU A 26 10.66 -1.37 10.05
N GLU A 27 9.50 -1.25 9.39
CA GLU A 27 9.14 -2.02 8.20
C GLU A 27 8.13 -1.25 7.32
N THR A 28 8.17 -1.50 6.01
CA THR A 28 7.19 -1.03 5.03
C THR A 28 6.75 -2.19 4.14
N VAL A 29 5.45 -2.27 3.85
CA VAL A 29 4.88 -3.30 2.97
C VAL A 29 3.93 -2.66 1.97
N SER A 30 4.19 -2.86 0.69
CA SER A 30 3.27 -2.50 -0.40
C SER A 30 2.08 -3.46 -0.48
N GLY A 31 0.88 -2.91 -0.68
CA GLY A 31 -0.36 -3.68 -0.79
C GLY A 31 -1.52 -2.84 -1.33
N TYR A 32 -2.71 -3.44 -1.34
CA TYR A 32 -3.95 -2.84 -1.83
C TYR A 32 -4.96 -2.74 -0.69
N ALA A 33 -5.63 -1.61 -0.55
CA ALA A 33 -6.58 -1.39 0.54
C ALA A 33 -7.81 -0.58 0.11
N GLY A 34 -8.89 -0.66 0.89
CA GLY A 34 -10.10 0.15 0.72
C GLY A 34 -11.08 -0.30 -0.36
N GLY A 35 -10.78 -1.39 -1.09
CA GLY A 35 -11.66 -1.97 -2.11
C GLY A 35 -12.56 -3.10 -1.60
N HIS A 36 -13.31 -3.69 -2.55
CA HIS A 36 -14.34 -4.71 -2.26
C HIS A 36 -14.02 -6.10 -2.85
N THR A 37 -12.96 -6.23 -3.64
CA THR A 37 -12.50 -7.53 -4.15
C THR A 37 -11.53 -8.16 -3.15
N GLU A 38 -11.81 -9.37 -2.67
CA GLU A 38 -10.92 -10.11 -1.78
C GLU A 38 -9.67 -10.62 -2.53
N ASN A 39 -8.51 -10.54 -1.88
CA ASN A 39 -7.22 -11.03 -2.39
C ASN A 39 -6.93 -10.60 -3.86
N PRO A 40 -7.00 -9.29 -4.17
CA PRO A 40 -6.86 -8.81 -5.54
C PRO A 40 -5.43 -9.00 -6.06
N THR A 41 -5.29 -9.30 -7.34
CA THR A 41 -3.99 -9.22 -8.04
C THR A 41 -3.72 -7.81 -8.53
N TYR A 42 -2.45 -7.51 -8.83
CA TYR A 42 -2.06 -6.23 -9.44
C TYR A 42 -2.86 -5.92 -10.71
N GLN A 43 -3.04 -6.90 -11.60
CA GLN A 43 -3.81 -6.69 -12.83
C GLN A 43 -5.29 -6.35 -12.56
N GLN A 44 -5.90 -6.96 -11.54
CA GLN A 44 -7.26 -6.64 -11.14
C GLN A 44 -7.37 -5.23 -10.53
N VAL A 45 -6.36 -4.76 -9.80
CA VAL A 45 -6.36 -3.37 -9.31
C VAL A 45 -6.17 -2.39 -10.46
N CYS A 46 -5.26 -2.68 -11.40
CA CYS A 46 -5.04 -1.85 -12.58
C CYS A 46 -6.25 -1.74 -13.52
N SER A 47 -7.21 -2.67 -13.48
CA SER A 47 -8.47 -2.51 -14.24
C SER A 47 -9.38 -1.43 -13.67
N GLY A 48 -9.13 -0.96 -12.43
CA GLY A 48 -9.93 0.06 -11.75
C GLY A 48 -11.27 -0.44 -11.21
N THR A 49 -11.58 -1.73 -11.33
CA THR A 49 -12.90 -2.27 -10.97
C THR A 49 -12.99 -2.77 -9.53
N THR A 50 -11.88 -2.94 -8.83
CA THR A 50 -11.85 -3.54 -7.48
C THR A 50 -12.07 -2.52 -6.35
N GLY A 51 -11.98 -1.22 -6.66
CA GLY A 51 -12.11 -0.13 -5.70
C GLY A 51 -10.93 0.02 -4.73
N HIS A 52 -9.85 -0.74 -4.91
CA HIS A 52 -8.64 -0.60 -4.10
C HIS A 52 -7.81 0.61 -4.52
N ALA A 53 -7.12 1.20 -3.55
CA ALA A 53 -6.00 2.11 -3.75
C ALA A 53 -4.67 1.36 -3.53
#